data_AF-A0A2E8QMY4-F1
#
_entry.id   AF-A0A2E8QMY4-F1
#
_cell.length_a   1.000
_cell.length_b   1.000
_cell.length_c   1.000
_cell.angle_alpha   90.00
_cell.angle_beta   90.00
_cell.angle_gamma   90.00
#
_symmetry.space_group_name_H-M   'P 1'
#
loop_
_entity.id
_entity.type
_entity.pdbx_description
1 polymer ?
#
loop_
_entity_poly.entity_id
_entity_poly.type
_entity_poly.pdbx_seq_one_letter_code
_entity_poly.pdbx_strand_id
1 'polypeptide(L)'
;MSDYLEQKVLDYVLRDQADWAPASVHLSLHTANPGEDGTGTEVSGSGYARQAITFNAAHATNGTIDNSSEETFTNMPGVTVTHIGIWDNSSGGNLLFYGAVDTPKTVTAGDTITLAAGALDITLA
;
A
#
# COMPACT_ATOMS: atom_id res chain seq x y z
N MET A 1 2.72 -10.26 2.38
CA MET A 1 1.29 -10.18 1.99
C MET A 1 0.48 -10.11 3.27
N SER A 2 -0.79 -9.70 3.22
CA SER A 2 -1.71 -9.85 4.36
C SER A 2 -2.33 -11.25 4.40
N ASP A 3 -2.87 -11.64 5.57
CA ASP A 3 -3.64 -12.90 5.72
C ASP A 3 -4.82 -12.95 4.73
N TYR A 4 -5.46 -11.80 4.52
CA TYR A 4 -6.56 -11.66 3.58
C TYR A 4 -6.13 -11.99 2.15
N LEU A 5 -5.03 -11.40 1.68
CA LEU A 5 -4.55 -11.60 0.32
C LEU A 5 -4.08 -13.04 0.11
N GLU A 6 -3.40 -13.63 1.10
CA GLU A 6 -2.96 -15.03 1.03
C GLU A 6 -4.14 -15.99 0.85
N GLN A 7 -5.21 -15.82 1.62
CA GLN A 7 -6.43 -16.61 1.45
C GLN A 7 -7.03 -16.44 0.04
N LYS A 8 -7.12 -15.19 -0.45
CA LYS A 8 -7.67 -14.92 -1.78
C LYS A 8 -6.85 -15.54 -2.90
N VAL A 9 -5.52 -15.48 -2.81
CA VAL A 9 -4.62 -16.11 -3.79
C VAL A 9 -4.77 -17.63 -3.78
N LEU A 10 -4.88 -18.26 -2.61
CA LEU A 10 -5.10 -19.71 -2.51
C LEU A 10 -6.44 -20.12 -3.13
N ASP A 11 -7.52 -19.40 -2.83
CA ASP A 11 -8.84 -19.67 -3.39
C ASP A 11 -8.87 -19.44 -4.92
N TYR A 12 -8.16 -18.42 -5.41
CA TYR A 12 -8.02 -18.16 -6.84
C TYR A 12 -7.34 -19.31 -7.57
N VAL A 13 -6.14 -19.67 -7.12
CA VAL A 13 -5.23 -20.57 -7.83
C VAL A 13 -5.67 -22.03 -7.68
N LEU A 14 -6.18 -22.42 -6.52
CA LEU A 14 -6.46 -23.82 -6.20
C LEU A 14 -7.94 -24.18 -6.24
N ARG A 15 -8.85 -23.19 -6.29
CA ARG A 15 -10.31 -23.42 -6.20
C ARG A 15 -11.14 -22.69 -7.26
N ASP A 16 -10.50 -22.09 -8.25
CA ASP A 16 -11.18 -21.40 -9.38
C ASP A 16 -12.18 -20.34 -8.89
N GLN A 17 -11.82 -19.61 -7.83
CA GLN A 17 -12.63 -18.50 -7.31
C GLN A 17 -12.09 -17.19 -7.88
N ALA A 18 -12.57 -16.79 -9.07
CA ALA A 18 -11.98 -15.69 -9.84
C ALA A 18 -12.43 -14.27 -9.42
N ASP A 19 -13.55 -14.13 -8.73
CA ASP A 19 -14.21 -12.83 -8.48
C ASP A 19 -13.74 -12.12 -7.19
N TRP A 20 -12.45 -11.80 -7.08
CA TRP A 20 -11.94 -11.04 -5.92
C TRP A 20 -10.91 -9.95 -6.22
N ALA A 21 -10.36 -9.92 -7.44
CA ALA A 21 -9.34 -8.93 -7.79
C ALA A 21 -9.93 -7.51 -7.71
N PRO A 22 -9.31 -6.58 -6.95
CA PRO A 22 -9.83 -5.23 -6.81
C PRO A 22 -9.65 -4.43 -8.12
N ALA A 23 -10.66 -3.64 -8.48
CA ALA A 23 -10.63 -2.79 -9.68
C ALA A 23 -9.65 -1.61 -9.57
N SER A 24 -9.36 -1.19 -8.34
CA SER A 24 -8.33 -0.20 -8.02
C SER A 24 -7.70 -0.53 -6.67
N VAL A 25 -6.46 -0.09 -6.47
CA VAL A 25 -5.73 -0.25 -5.21
C VAL A 25 -5.21 1.10 -4.75
N HIS A 26 -4.96 1.21 -3.45
CA HIS A 26 -4.67 2.50 -2.81
C HIS A 26 -3.46 2.40 -1.89
N LEU A 27 -2.51 3.32 -2.07
CA LEU A 27 -1.36 3.50 -1.20
C LEU A 27 -1.78 4.26 0.08
N SER A 28 -1.35 3.73 1.21
CA SER A 28 -1.55 4.29 2.55
C SER A 28 -0.22 4.50 3.27
N LEU A 29 -0.19 5.46 4.19
CA LEU A 29 0.95 5.74 5.07
C LEU A 29 0.58 5.35 6.51
N HIS A 30 1.54 4.79 7.23
CA HIS A 30 1.33 4.29 8.60
C HIS A 30 2.42 4.76 9.55
N THR A 31 2.02 4.97 10.80
CA THR A 31 2.92 5.34 11.91
C THR A 31 3.44 4.13 12.68
N ALA A 32 2.82 2.96 12.50
CA ALA A 32 3.23 1.66 13.03
C ALA A 32 3.08 0.58 11.96
N ASN A 33 3.64 -0.61 12.18
CA ASN A 33 3.48 -1.73 11.26
C ASN A 33 1.98 -2.11 11.13
N PRO A 34 1.39 -2.12 9.91
CA PRO A 34 0.02 -2.58 9.68
C PRO A 34 -0.23 -4.02 10.17
N GLY A 35 0.79 -4.87 10.13
CA GLY A 35 0.65 -6.31 10.38
C GLY A 35 -0.12 -7.02 9.26
N GLU A 36 -0.21 -8.34 9.39
CA GLU A 36 -0.91 -9.19 8.41
C GLU A 36 -2.43 -9.02 8.46
N ASP A 37 -2.95 -8.54 9.59
CA ASP A 37 -4.37 -8.26 9.82
C ASP A 37 -4.78 -6.82 9.48
N GLY A 38 -3.82 -5.96 9.13
CA GLY A 38 -4.05 -4.55 8.79
C GLY A 38 -4.53 -3.68 9.96
N THR A 39 -4.24 -4.05 11.21
CA THR A 39 -4.68 -3.32 12.41
C THR A 39 -3.74 -2.21 12.86
N GLY A 40 -2.55 -2.08 12.24
CA GLY A 40 -1.62 -1.00 12.56
C GLY A 40 -2.16 0.40 12.27
N THR A 41 -1.56 1.39 12.92
CA THR A 41 -2.05 2.78 12.90
C THR A 41 -1.75 3.48 11.57
N GLU A 42 -2.77 3.53 10.71
CA GLU A 42 -2.79 4.40 9.53
C GLU A 42 -2.77 5.87 9.93
N VAL A 43 -2.08 6.70 9.15
CA VAL A 43 -2.12 8.15 9.30
C VAL A 43 -3.56 8.65 9.15
N SER A 44 -3.94 9.68 9.91
CA SER A 44 -5.25 10.31 9.80
C SER A 44 -5.18 11.80 10.16
N GLY A 45 -6.17 12.58 9.72
CA GLY A 45 -6.25 14.02 9.97
C GLY A 45 -5.58 14.89 8.89
N SER A 46 -5.64 16.21 9.10
CA SER A 46 -5.07 17.30 8.29
C SER A 46 -5.26 17.27 6.75
N GLY A 47 -5.96 16.31 6.16
CA GLY A 47 -6.13 16.21 4.70
C GLY A 47 -5.56 14.92 4.11
N TYR A 48 -4.96 14.05 4.95
CA TYR A 48 -4.53 12.73 4.54
C TYR A 48 -5.70 11.90 4.00
N ALA A 49 -5.49 11.31 2.83
CA ALA A 49 -6.30 10.25 2.25
C ALA A 49 -5.38 9.28 1.51
N ARG A 50 -5.78 8.02 1.39
CA ARG A 50 -5.06 7.04 0.57
C ARG A 50 -5.02 7.51 -0.89
N GLN A 51 -3.89 7.32 -1.55
CA GLN A 51 -3.73 7.68 -2.96
C GLN A 51 -4.04 6.48 -3.85
N ALA A 52 -4.86 6.66 -4.89
CA ALA A 52 -5.10 5.59 -5.86
C ALA A 52 -3.81 5.36 -6.66
N ILE A 53 -3.27 4.15 -6.60
CA ILE A 53 -1.98 3.83 -7.17
C ILE A 53 -2.12 2.81 -8.30
N THR A 54 -1.32 2.97 -9.34
CA THR A 54 -1.25 2.05 -10.48
C THR A 54 0.14 1.43 -10.59
N PHE A 55 0.23 0.26 -11.24
CA PHE A 55 1.45 -0.51 -11.36
C PHE A 55 1.77 -0.84 -12.83
N ASN A 56 3.06 -1.01 -13.13
CA ASN A 56 3.53 -1.52 -14.40
C ASN A 56 3.22 -3.02 -14.56
N ALA A 57 3.60 -3.61 -15.69
CA ALA A 57 3.55 -5.07 -15.84
C ALA A 57 4.59 -5.75 -14.93
N ALA A 58 4.20 -6.83 -14.25
CA ALA A 58 5.12 -7.60 -13.43
C ALA A 58 6.26 -8.23 -14.25
N HIS A 59 7.46 -8.23 -13.68
CA HIS A 59 8.64 -8.81 -14.27
C HIS A 59 8.73 -10.31 -14.00
N ALA A 60 8.41 -11.12 -15.00
CA ALA A 60 8.27 -12.58 -14.87
C ALA A 60 9.52 -13.30 -14.33
N THR A 61 10.74 -12.80 -14.56
CA THR A 61 11.97 -13.47 -14.08
C THR A 61 12.40 -13.04 -12.69
N ASN A 62 11.94 -11.89 -12.20
CA ASN A 62 12.38 -11.34 -10.92
C ASN A 62 11.27 -11.39 -9.86
N GLY A 63 10.03 -11.67 -10.27
CA GLY A 63 8.88 -11.68 -9.36
C GLY A 63 8.52 -10.30 -8.82
N THR A 64 8.98 -9.23 -9.48
CA THR A 64 8.83 -7.85 -9.03
C THR A 64 7.84 -7.06 -9.89
N ILE A 65 7.20 -6.06 -9.29
CA ILE A 65 6.35 -5.08 -9.96
C ILE A 65 6.53 -3.73 -9.28
N ASP A 66 6.51 -2.64 -10.05
CA ASP A 66 6.70 -1.29 -9.55
C ASP A 66 5.52 -0.35 -9.89
N ASN A 67 5.36 0.72 -9.11
CA ASN A 67 4.31 1.70 -9.33
C ASN A 67 4.56 2.52 -10.60
N SER A 68 3.52 2.73 -11.41
CA SER A 68 3.64 3.43 -12.70
C SER A 68 3.36 4.93 -12.64
N SER A 69 2.84 5.42 -11.51
CA SER A 69 2.48 6.83 -11.27
C SER A 69 3.15 7.39 -10.02
N GLU A 70 3.33 8.71 -10.00
CA GLU A 70 3.72 9.44 -8.79
C GLU A 70 2.50 9.59 -7.88
N GLU A 71 2.66 9.25 -6.60
CA GLU A 71 1.62 9.41 -5.58
C GLU A 71 2.00 10.49 -4.58
N THR A 72 1.10 11.45 -4.34
CA THR A 72 1.39 12.61 -3.50
C THR A 72 0.37 12.77 -2.38
N PHE A 73 0.84 12.75 -1.13
CA PHE A 73 0.08 13.06 0.06
C PHE A 73 0.36 14.51 0.46
N THR A 74 -0.61 15.40 0.21
CA THR A 74 -0.51 16.82 0.58
C THR A 74 -1.15 17.10 1.94
N ASN A 75 -0.78 18.23 2.53
CA ASN A 75 -1.36 18.72 3.79
C ASN A 75 -1.28 17.67 4.92
N MET A 76 -0.11 17.02 5.06
CA MET A 76 0.07 15.96 6.04
C MET A 76 -0.11 16.47 7.48
N PRO A 77 -0.60 15.62 8.40
CA PRO A 77 -0.50 15.90 9.84
C PRO A 77 0.96 15.80 10.31
N GLY A 78 1.26 16.35 11.48
CA GLY A 78 2.57 16.18 12.10
C GLY A 78 2.75 14.75 12.64
N VAL A 79 3.46 13.90 11.91
CA VAL A 79 3.64 12.46 12.22
C VAL A 79 5.00 11.95 11.74
N THR A 80 5.37 10.74 12.18
CA THR A 80 6.47 9.97 11.57
C THR A 80 5.90 8.75 10.86
N VAL A 81 6.08 8.70 9.56
CA VAL A 81 5.69 7.56 8.72
C VAL A 81 6.80 6.51 8.77
N THR A 82 6.44 5.29 9.15
CA THR A 82 7.37 4.16 9.30
C THR A 82 7.04 3.01 8.36
N HIS A 83 5.80 2.91 7.90
CA HIS A 83 5.32 1.83 7.04
C HIS A 83 4.36 2.38 5.97
N ILE A 84 4.18 1.58 4.93
CA ILE A 84 3.19 1.79 3.88
C ILE A 84 2.32 0.54 3.74
N GLY A 85 1.13 0.71 3.17
CA GLY A 85 0.24 -0.39 2.85
C GLY A 85 -0.52 -0.15 1.55
N ILE A 86 -0.84 -1.22 0.83
CA ILE A 86 -1.70 -1.25 -0.35
C ILE A 86 -3.04 -1.84 0.05
N TRP A 87 -4.13 -1.11 -0.22
CA TRP A 87 -5.49 -1.49 0.15
C TRP A 87 -6.39 -1.62 -1.07
N ASP A 88 -7.41 -2.46 -0.97
CA ASP A 88 -8.45 -2.62 -2.00
C ASP A 88 -9.47 -1.47 -2.05
N ASN A 89 -9.40 -0.51 -1.12
CA ASN A 89 -10.34 0.59 -1.02
C ASN A 89 -9.67 1.90 -0.54
N SER A 90 -10.25 3.04 -0.91
CA SER A 90 -9.78 4.37 -0.54
C SER A 90 -10.00 4.70 0.94
N SER A 91 -10.93 3.99 1.59
CA SER A 91 -11.18 4.04 3.04
C SER A 91 -11.76 2.71 3.52
N GLY A 92 -11.32 2.22 4.68
CA GLY A 92 -11.65 0.87 5.15
C GLY A 92 -11.07 -0.21 4.23
N GLY A 93 -11.85 -1.24 3.93
CA GLY A 93 -11.42 -2.33 3.04
C GLY A 93 -10.39 -3.26 3.68
N ASN A 94 -9.69 -4.02 2.84
CA ASN A 94 -8.71 -5.02 3.23
C ASN A 94 -7.31 -4.61 2.79
N LEU A 95 -6.35 -4.82 3.68
CA LEU A 95 -4.93 -4.69 3.36
C LEU A 95 -4.53 -5.82 2.41
N LEU A 96 -3.70 -5.53 1.41
CA LEU A 96 -3.19 -6.48 0.43
C LEU A 96 -1.69 -6.73 0.63
N PHE A 97 -0.92 -5.64 0.60
CA PHE A 97 0.53 -5.64 0.82
C PHE A 97 0.89 -4.57 1.84
N TYR A 98 1.97 -4.79 2.58
CA TYR A 98 2.52 -3.80 3.50
C TYR A 98 4.02 -3.99 3.64
N GLY A 99 4.70 -2.95 4.10
CA GLY A 99 6.13 -2.99 4.32
C GLY A 99 6.61 -1.76 5.09
N ALA A 100 7.78 -1.89 5.70
CA ALA A 100 8.48 -0.74 6.27
C ALA A 100 9.05 0.13 5.15
N VAL A 101 9.12 1.44 5.38
CA VAL A 101 9.94 2.31 4.52
C VAL A 101 11.41 2.19 4.93
N ASP A 102 12.34 2.31 3.97
CA ASP A 102 13.78 2.18 4.24
C ASP A 102 14.30 3.18 5.26
N THR A 103 13.74 4.40 5.24
CA THR A 103 14.05 5.46 6.20
C THR A 103 12.75 6.12 6.65
N PRO A 104 12.41 6.03 7.95
CA PRO A 104 11.22 6.69 8.49
C PRO A 104 11.19 8.19 8.14
N LYS A 105 10.02 8.67 7.73
CA LYS A 105 9.83 10.05 7.29
C LYS A 105 9.03 10.83 8.32
N THR A 106 9.69 11.70 9.08
CA THR A 106 9.02 12.68 9.93
C THR A 106 8.58 13.88 9.09
N VAL A 107 7.32 14.27 9.25
CA VAL A 107 6.72 15.45 8.62
C VAL A 107 6.01 16.31 9.67
N THR A 108 5.93 17.61 9.38
CA THR A 108 5.18 18.59 10.15
C THR A 108 3.83 18.89 9.48
N ALA A 109 2.94 19.56 10.21
CA ALA A 109 1.61 19.86 9.69
C ALA A 109 1.69 20.77 8.45
N GLY A 110 1.06 20.34 7.35
CA GLY A 110 1.07 21.04 6.07
C GLY A 110 2.13 20.56 5.08
N ASP A 111 3.04 19.67 5.49
CA ASP A 111 4.05 19.11 4.59
C ASP A 111 3.44 18.18 3.53
N THR A 112 4.25 17.88 2.52
CA THR A 112 3.91 16.95 1.44
C THR A 112 4.86 15.75 1.46
N ILE A 113 4.33 14.56 1.26
CA ILE A 113 5.10 13.34 0.96
C ILE A 113 4.77 12.93 -0.47
N THR A 114 5.81 12.66 -1.26
CA THR A 114 5.67 12.18 -2.64
C THR A 114 6.45 10.88 -2.81
N LEU A 115 5.80 9.90 -3.42
CA LEU A 115 6.40 8.66 -3.90
C LEU A 115 6.48 8.74 -5.43
N ALA A 116 7.69 8.80 -5.97
CA ALA A 116 7.89 8.85 -7.42
C ALA A 116 7.45 7.54 -8.10
N ALA A 117 7.15 7.61 -9.41
CA ALA A 117 6.98 6.41 -10.22
C ALA A 117 8.25 5.53 -10.16
N GLY A 118 8.07 4.22 -10.04
CA GLY A 118 9.15 3.23 -9.92
C GLY A 118 9.86 3.20 -8.57
N ALA A 119 9.36 3.90 -7.55
CA ALA A 119 9.99 3.95 -6.23
C ALA A 119 9.47 2.88 -5.25
N LEU A 120 8.33 2.26 -5.55
CA LEU A 120 7.75 1.17 -4.76
C LEU A 120 7.83 -0.13 -5.55
N ASP A 121 8.69 -1.04 -5.09
CA ASP A 121 8.74 -2.41 -5.58
C ASP A 121 7.93 -3.35 -4.67
N ILE A 122 7.11 -4.19 -5.28
CA ILE A 122 6.48 -5.34 -4.63
C ILE A 122 7.08 -6.60 -5.22
N THR A 123 7.56 -7.49 -4.36
CA THR A 123 8.15 -8.77 -4.77
C THR A 123 7.34 -9.94 -4.22
N LEU A 124 7.04 -10.91 -5.08
CA LEU A 124 6.60 -12.25 -4.68
C LEU A 124 7.77 -13.20 -4.92
N ALA A 125 8.43 -13.64 -3.84
CA ALA A 125 9.60 -14.53 -3.87
C ALA A 125 9.32 -15.82 -3.09
#